data_AF-A0A962C2R3-F1
#
_entry.id   AF-A0A962C2R3-F1
#
_cell.length_a   1.000
_cell.length_b   1.000
_cell.length_c   1.000
_cell.angle_alpha   90.00
_cell.angle_beta   90.00
_cell.angle_gamma   90.00
#
_symmetry.space_group_name_H-M   'P 1'
#
loop_
_entity.id
_entity.type
_entity.pdbx_description
1 polymer ?
#
loop_
_entity_poly.entity_id
_entity_poly.type
_entity_poly.pdbx_seq_one_letter_code
_entity_poly.pdbx_strand_id
1 'polypeptide(L)'
;MGVGITNAGPHTAAPVPPPPTASSVDTFDYTKARAQREALTPDRLPPLSSNREHLRQDRSQPAVAKAALACDATIFANASGAALVTAVKSATTECINDLFSISGAQGALVFPEAKMVTIANAIYADAGSYAGNNNGKMLQLILYLRAGYFIQWYNPEVGDYGLPLTNAIRPALNAFAANSHFQDVNDSHGEILAEFVTLIDSAGENTSQIGTIKGILDRYDASYHAYWTMKSAVNGVFTVLFRGHYLDDFRAAVQV
;
A
#
# COMPACT_ATOMS: atom_id res chain seq x y z
N MET A 1 -9.48 74.57 18.47
CA MET A 1 -8.54 75.07 17.43
C MET A 1 -8.67 74.16 16.22
N GLY A 2 -8.77 74.74 15.02
CA GLY A 2 -8.46 74.05 13.75
C GLY A 2 -9.66 73.55 12.95
N VAL A 3 -9.81 74.08 11.73
CA VAL A 3 -10.89 73.91 10.74
C VAL A 3 -10.31 73.26 9.47
N GLY A 4 -11.15 72.52 8.72
CA GLY A 4 -11.01 72.22 7.27
C GLY A 4 -10.15 70.99 6.93
N ILE A 5 -10.44 70.14 5.94
CA ILE A 5 -10.72 70.41 4.51
C ILE A 5 -11.49 69.24 3.87
N THR A 6 -12.32 69.55 2.87
CA THR A 6 -13.09 68.69 1.95
C THR A 6 -12.26 68.07 0.82
N ASN A 7 -12.55 66.84 0.34
CA ASN A 7 -12.89 66.56 -1.08
C ASN A 7 -13.34 65.11 -1.39
N ALA A 8 -13.94 64.96 -2.58
CA ALA A 8 -14.88 63.94 -3.06
C ALA A 8 -14.35 62.59 -3.64
N GLY A 9 -15.13 61.51 -3.39
CA GLY A 9 -15.54 60.36 -4.25
C GLY A 9 -14.53 59.43 -4.97
N PRO A 10 -14.95 58.28 -5.59
CA PRO A 10 -16.27 57.62 -5.57
C PRO A 10 -16.29 56.04 -5.56
N HIS A 11 -17.51 55.46 -5.55
CA HIS A 11 -17.96 54.09 -5.98
C HIS A 11 -17.77 52.88 -5.03
N THR A 12 -18.77 52.55 -4.19
CA THR A 12 -19.89 51.58 -4.36
C THR A 12 -19.58 50.10 -4.10
N ALA A 13 -20.16 49.55 -3.01
CA ALA A 13 -21.00 48.35 -3.00
C ALA A 13 -21.53 48.11 -1.56
N ALA A 14 -22.84 47.93 -1.39
CA ALA A 14 -23.49 47.75 -0.09
C ALA A 14 -23.29 46.32 0.47
N PRO A 15 -23.29 46.11 1.81
CA PRO A 15 -23.00 44.81 2.42
C PRO A 15 -24.24 43.89 2.44
N VAL A 16 -24.02 42.62 2.12
CA VAL A 16 -25.00 41.52 2.23
C VAL A 16 -25.07 41.02 3.69
N PRO A 17 -26.26 40.75 4.26
CA PRO A 17 -26.41 40.30 5.65
C PRO A 17 -25.96 38.83 5.86
N PRO A 18 -25.50 38.48 7.08
CA PRO A 18 -25.02 37.13 7.39
C PRO A 18 -26.16 36.09 7.53
N PRO A 19 -25.89 34.80 7.29
CA PRO A 19 -26.89 33.73 7.36
C PRO A 19 -27.29 33.40 8.82
N PRO A 20 -28.50 32.84 9.03
CA PRO A 20 -29.07 32.64 10.37
C PRO A 20 -28.44 31.46 11.12
N THR A 21 -28.34 31.63 12.45
CA THR A 21 -27.85 30.65 13.43
C THR A 21 -28.92 29.58 13.69
N ALA A 22 -28.57 28.29 13.62
CA ALA A 22 -29.47 27.18 13.92
C ALA A 22 -29.54 26.91 15.44
N SER A 23 -30.77 26.79 15.94
CA SER A 23 -31.12 26.54 17.34
C SER A 23 -30.94 25.07 17.76
N SER A 24 -30.45 24.89 19.01
CA SER A 24 -30.70 23.83 20.01
C SER A 24 -30.92 22.38 19.56
N VAL A 25 -30.00 21.48 19.99
CA VAL A 25 -30.07 20.02 19.87
C VAL A 25 -30.78 19.43 21.10
N ASP A 26 -31.88 18.72 20.91
CA ASP A 26 -32.47 17.83 21.92
C ASP A 26 -31.76 16.46 21.90
N THR A 27 -31.36 16.00 23.09
CA THR A 27 -30.74 14.69 23.35
C THR A 27 -31.73 13.54 23.11
N PHE A 28 -31.42 12.64 22.17
CA PHE A 28 -32.15 11.39 21.97
C PHE A 28 -31.49 10.19 22.68
N ASP A 29 -32.30 9.47 23.44
CA ASP A 29 -31.99 8.26 24.23
C ASP A 29 -31.83 7.03 23.32
N TYR A 30 -30.70 6.33 23.44
CA TYR A 30 -30.22 5.31 22.49
C TYR A 30 -30.80 3.90 22.69
N THR A 31 -31.74 3.67 23.60
CA THR A 31 -32.09 2.29 24.01
C THR A 31 -33.28 1.64 23.28
N LYS A 32 -33.86 2.26 22.24
CA LYS A 32 -35.00 1.66 21.51
C LYS A 32 -35.00 1.91 20.00
N ALA A 33 -34.28 1.08 19.23
CA ALA A 33 -34.54 0.62 17.85
C ALA A 33 -33.21 0.06 17.29
N ARG A 34 -33.10 -1.07 16.56
CA ARG A 34 -33.98 -1.63 15.54
C ARG A 34 -33.48 -3.05 15.20
N ALA A 35 -34.36 -4.06 15.23
CA ALA A 35 -34.17 -5.25 14.41
C ALA A 35 -34.78 -4.93 13.04
N GLN A 36 -33.95 -4.68 12.04
CA GLN A 36 -34.40 -4.33 10.70
C GLN A 36 -34.58 -5.62 9.89
N ARG A 37 -35.83 -6.08 9.76
CA ARG A 37 -36.17 -7.38 9.14
C ARG A 37 -36.41 -7.34 7.63
N GLU A 38 -36.20 -6.20 6.98
CA GLU A 38 -36.46 -6.06 5.54
C GLU A 38 -35.44 -5.15 4.86
N ALA A 39 -35.05 -5.50 3.63
CA ALA A 39 -34.06 -4.78 2.84
C ALA A 39 -34.61 -3.39 2.45
N LEU A 40 -33.80 -2.35 2.62
CA LEU A 40 -34.18 -0.98 2.25
C LEU A 40 -34.11 -0.77 0.75
N THR A 41 -35.11 -0.08 0.20
CA THR A 41 -35.12 0.43 -1.19
C THR A 41 -34.23 1.68 -1.31
N PRO A 42 -33.70 2.01 -2.51
CA PRO A 42 -32.72 3.10 -2.68
C PRO A 42 -33.19 4.49 -2.22
N ASP A 43 -34.49 4.75 -2.29
CA ASP A 43 -35.18 5.96 -1.82
C ASP A 43 -35.30 6.06 -0.29
N ARG A 44 -35.05 4.96 0.41
CA ARG A 44 -35.11 4.86 1.88
C ARG A 44 -33.72 4.73 2.53
N LEU A 45 -32.66 4.77 1.73
CA LEU A 45 -31.30 4.84 2.24
C LEU A 45 -31.07 6.26 2.74
N PRO A 46 -30.74 6.47 4.03
CA PRO A 46 -30.31 7.78 4.48
C PRO A 46 -29.08 8.22 3.67
N PRO A 47 -28.93 9.53 3.38
CA PRO A 47 -27.75 10.02 2.71
C PRO A 47 -26.51 9.60 3.50
N LEU A 48 -25.51 9.05 2.79
CA LEU A 48 -24.24 8.70 3.40
C LEU A 48 -23.66 9.96 4.04
N SER A 49 -23.47 9.93 5.35
CA SER A 49 -22.80 11.01 6.06
C SER A 49 -21.40 11.18 5.48
N SER A 50 -21.04 12.41 5.10
CA SER A 50 -19.65 12.75 4.72
C SER A 50 -18.69 12.60 5.91
N ASN A 51 -19.22 12.44 7.12
CA ASN A 51 -18.45 12.20 8.32
C ASN A 51 -17.91 10.75 8.35
N ARG A 52 -16.63 10.61 8.00
CA ARG A 52 -15.87 9.35 8.03
C ARG A 52 -15.07 9.17 9.32
N GLU A 53 -15.40 9.88 10.40
CA GLU A 53 -14.63 9.81 11.66
C GLU A 53 -14.55 8.39 12.23
N HIS A 54 -15.60 7.58 12.06
CA HIS A 54 -15.61 6.17 12.45
C HIS A 54 -14.58 5.30 11.69
N LEU A 55 -14.14 5.73 10.49
CA LEU A 55 -13.05 5.09 9.73
C LEU A 55 -11.67 5.60 10.17
N ARG A 56 -11.60 6.71 10.91
CA ARG A 56 -10.35 7.25 11.45
C ARG A 56 -9.97 6.63 12.80
N GLN A 57 -10.94 6.06 13.52
CA GLN A 57 -10.70 5.49 14.84
C GLN A 57 -9.66 4.35 14.83
N ASP A 58 -9.57 3.55 13.75
CA ASP A 58 -8.52 2.53 13.59
C ASP A 58 -7.13 3.09 13.25
N ARG A 59 -7.05 4.31 12.71
CA ARG A 59 -5.77 4.98 12.36
C ARG A 59 -5.21 5.85 13.49
N SER A 60 -5.95 6.02 14.58
CA SER A 60 -5.65 7.01 15.62
C SER A 60 -4.92 6.45 16.84
N GLN A 61 -4.59 5.15 16.87
CA GLN A 61 -3.64 4.68 17.89
C GLN A 61 -2.25 5.13 17.47
N PRO A 62 -1.61 6.07 18.19
CA PRO A 62 -0.19 6.30 17.99
C PRO A 62 0.49 4.98 18.30
N ALA A 63 1.13 4.38 17.29
CA ALA A 63 2.06 3.30 17.53
C ALA A 63 3.04 3.83 18.59
N VAL A 64 3.08 3.18 19.75
CA VAL A 64 4.09 3.48 20.75
C VAL A 64 5.42 3.31 20.03
N ALA A 65 6.14 4.41 19.82
CA ALA A 65 7.44 4.39 19.20
C ALA A 65 8.37 3.59 20.11
N LYS A 66 8.39 2.27 19.90
CA LYS A 66 9.44 1.41 20.39
C LYS A 66 10.70 1.97 19.75
N ALA A 67 11.71 2.29 20.55
CA ALA A 67 13.01 2.66 20.01
C ALA A 67 13.48 1.49 19.14
N ALA A 68 13.25 1.58 17.84
CA ALA A 68 13.78 0.65 16.88
C ALA A 68 15.29 0.80 16.99
N LEU A 69 16.01 -0.31 17.12
CA LEU A 69 17.42 -0.29 16.73
C LEU A 69 17.42 0.23 15.29
N ALA A 70 18.02 1.41 15.09
CA ALA A 70 18.10 2.01 13.77
C ALA A 70 18.63 0.95 12.80
N CYS A 71 17.89 0.71 11.72
CA CYS A 71 18.29 -0.25 10.73
C CYS A 71 19.62 0.19 10.12
N ASP A 72 20.69 -0.55 10.40
CA ASP A 72 21.99 -0.25 9.82
C ASP A 72 22.01 -0.72 8.36
N ALA A 73 21.63 0.18 7.46
CA ALA A 73 21.62 -0.09 6.03
C ALA A 73 23.01 -0.45 5.47
N THR A 74 24.11 -0.18 6.21
CA THR A 74 25.45 -0.61 5.78
C THR A 74 25.61 -2.13 5.77
N ILE A 75 24.82 -2.86 6.57
CA ILE A 75 24.78 -4.33 6.55
C ILE A 75 24.37 -4.81 5.16
N PHE A 76 23.30 -4.24 4.60
CA PHE A 76 22.85 -4.60 3.25
C PHE A 76 23.79 -4.07 2.17
N ALA A 77 24.34 -2.87 2.35
CA ALA A 77 25.32 -2.28 1.44
C ALA A 77 26.56 -3.17 1.25
N ASN A 78 27.03 -3.82 2.32
CA ASN A 78 28.22 -4.67 2.30
C ASN A 78 27.93 -6.15 2.01
N ALA A 79 26.67 -6.59 2.14
CA ALA A 79 26.29 -7.97 1.87
C ALA A 79 26.06 -8.25 0.38
N SER A 80 26.31 -9.50 -0.05
CA SER A 80 26.04 -10.00 -1.39
C SER A 80 25.71 -11.50 -1.37
N GLY A 81 25.10 -12.01 -2.45
CA GLY A 81 24.76 -13.43 -2.59
C GLY A 81 23.96 -13.98 -1.39
N ALA A 82 24.35 -15.16 -0.90
CA ALA A 82 23.68 -15.81 0.23
C ALA A 82 23.77 -15.00 1.54
N ALA A 83 24.84 -14.21 1.73
CA ALA A 83 24.98 -13.34 2.90
C ALA A 83 23.93 -12.22 2.89
N LEU A 84 23.61 -11.68 1.71
CA LEU A 84 22.53 -10.71 1.56
C LEU A 84 21.17 -11.32 1.90
N VAL A 85 20.85 -12.49 1.36
CA VAL A 85 19.59 -13.19 1.68
C VAL A 85 19.47 -13.43 3.17
N THR A 86 20.56 -13.87 3.81
CA THR A 86 20.60 -14.09 5.26
C THR A 86 20.39 -12.80 6.04
N ALA A 87 21.05 -11.71 5.64
CA ALA A 87 20.88 -10.40 6.26
C ALA A 87 19.43 -9.90 6.17
N VAL A 88 18.82 -9.99 4.99
CA VAL A 88 17.42 -9.57 4.78
C VAL A 88 16.45 -10.42 5.61
N LYS A 89 16.61 -11.75 5.63
CA LYS A 89 15.76 -12.64 6.44
C LYS A 89 15.95 -12.46 7.96
N SER A 90 17.13 -12.04 8.39
CA SER A 90 17.45 -11.81 9.81
C SER A 90 16.95 -10.46 10.34
N ALA A 91 16.67 -9.52 9.44
CA ALA A 91 16.15 -8.21 9.80
C ALA A 91 14.68 -8.27 10.25
N THR A 92 14.28 -7.33 11.10
CA THR A 92 12.87 -7.10 11.38
C THR A 92 12.21 -6.41 10.18
N THR A 93 10.88 -6.51 10.09
CA THR A 93 10.11 -5.83 9.04
C THR A 93 10.23 -4.31 9.16
N GLU A 94 10.33 -3.77 10.38
CA GLU A 94 10.58 -2.36 10.63
C GLU A 94 11.93 -1.92 10.07
N CYS A 95 12.97 -2.73 10.25
CA CYS A 95 14.29 -2.45 9.68
C CYS A 95 14.23 -2.39 8.14
N ILE A 96 13.59 -3.38 7.50
CA ILE A 96 13.45 -3.35 6.04
C ILE A 96 12.61 -2.14 5.59
N ASN A 97 11.57 -1.75 6.34
CA ASN A 97 10.77 -0.57 6.05
C ASN A 97 11.58 0.75 6.15
N ASP A 98 12.54 0.85 7.06
CA ASP A 98 13.42 2.02 7.15
C ASP A 98 14.24 2.22 5.86
N LEU A 99 14.46 1.15 5.08
CA LEU A 99 15.18 1.24 3.80
C LEU A 99 14.45 2.09 2.75
N PHE A 100 13.13 2.33 2.88
CA PHE A 100 12.40 3.25 2.00
C PHE A 100 12.80 4.71 2.19
N SER A 101 13.59 5.03 3.22
CA SER A 101 14.05 6.40 3.51
C SER A 101 15.50 6.66 3.07
N ILE A 102 16.21 5.66 2.55
CA ILE A 102 17.60 5.85 2.11
C ILE A 102 17.65 6.62 0.78
N SER A 103 18.73 7.36 0.54
CA SER A 103 18.88 8.16 -0.67
C SER A 103 20.36 8.35 -1.05
N GLY A 104 20.60 8.97 -2.21
CA GLY A 104 21.94 9.18 -2.77
C GLY A 104 22.76 7.90 -2.87
N ALA A 105 24.06 8.02 -2.61
CA ALA A 105 25.03 6.95 -2.79
C ALA A 105 24.73 5.70 -1.95
N GLN A 106 24.06 5.85 -0.80
CA GLN A 106 23.68 4.70 0.02
C GLN A 106 22.64 3.84 -0.69
N GLY A 107 21.68 4.45 -1.39
CA GLY A 107 20.71 3.74 -2.22
C GLY A 107 21.39 2.90 -3.30
N ALA A 108 22.40 3.46 -3.97
CA ALA A 108 23.18 2.77 -4.99
C ALA A 108 23.97 1.56 -4.48
N LEU A 109 24.34 1.56 -3.21
CA LEU A 109 25.03 0.42 -2.57
C LEU A 109 24.05 -0.66 -2.09
N VAL A 110 22.86 -0.27 -1.62
CA VAL A 110 21.87 -1.21 -1.07
C VAL A 110 21.03 -1.84 -2.19
N PHE A 111 20.67 -1.10 -3.22
CA PHE A 111 19.73 -1.58 -4.25
C PHE A 111 20.30 -1.68 -5.69
N PRO A 112 21.59 -1.97 -5.94
CA PRO A 112 22.02 -2.23 -7.31
C PRO A 112 21.32 -3.49 -7.86
N GLU A 113 21.10 -3.55 -9.18
CA GLU A 113 20.33 -4.62 -9.85
C GLU A 113 20.74 -6.03 -9.40
N ALA A 114 22.04 -6.30 -9.25
CA ALA A 114 22.55 -7.61 -8.84
C ALA A 114 22.00 -8.08 -7.47
N LYS A 115 21.76 -7.15 -6.53
CA LYS A 115 21.17 -7.47 -5.22
C LYS A 115 19.67 -7.72 -5.33
N MET A 116 18.98 -6.95 -6.17
CA MET A 116 17.57 -7.16 -6.50
C MET A 116 17.36 -8.54 -7.12
N VAL A 117 18.21 -8.92 -8.08
CA VAL A 117 18.21 -10.26 -8.70
C VAL A 117 18.45 -11.36 -7.65
N THR A 118 19.40 -11.15 -6.73
CA THR A 118 19.69 -12.10 -5.65
C THR A 118 18.45 -12.36 -4.78
N ILE A 119 17.74 -11.30 -4.39
CA ILE A 119 16.54 -11.41 -3.56
C ILE A 119 15.36 -12.02 -4.32
N ALA A 120 15.16 -11.66 -5.60
CA ALA A 120 14.14 -12.27 -6.44
C ALA A 120 14.35 -13.79 -6.58
N ASN A 121 15.59 -14.23 -6.79
CA ASN A 121 15.92 -15.66 -6.82
C ASN A 121 15.69 -16.35 -5.47
N ALA A 122 15.89 -15.66 -4.35
CA ALA A 122 15.57 -16.20 -3.03
C ALA A 122 14.05 -16.39 -2.84
N ILE A 123 13.22 -15.43 -3.29
CA ILE A 123 11.75 -15.59 -3.28
C ILE A 123 11.35 -16.81 -4.11
N TYR A 124 11.90 -16.97 -5.31
CA TYR A 124 11.63 -18.14 -6.16
C TYR A 124 11.98 -19.45 -5.46
N ALA A 125 13.17 -19.53 -4.83
CA ALA A 125 13.61 -20.73 -4.12
C ALA A 125 12.73 -21.06 -2.90
N ASP A 126 12.29 -20.04 -2.15
CA ASP A 126 11.47 -20.23 -0.95
C ASP A 126 10.00 -20.51 -1.26
N ALA A 127 9.51 -20.07 -2.43
CA ALA A 127 8.09 -20.07 -2.78
C ALA A 127 7.43 -21.44 -2.64
N GLY A 128 8.10 -22.53 -3.03
CA GLY A 128 7.56 -23.89 -2.90
C GLY A 128 7.39 -24.35 -1.44
N SER A 129 8.11 -23.75 -0.49
CA SER A 129 8.06 -24.07 0.94
C SER A 129 7.25 -23.06 1.77
N TYR A 130 6.63 -22.08 1.11
CA TYR A 130 5.82 -21.08 1.78
C TYR A 130 4.68 -21.72 2.56
N ALA A 131 4.54 -21.37 3.83
CA ALA A 131 3.66 -22.03 4.79
C ALA A 131 2.43 -21.19 5.20
N GLY A 132 2.07 -20.17 4.40
CA GLY A 132 0.92 -19.29 4.71
C GLY A 132 1.17 -18.29 5.84
N ASN A 133 2.43 -18.10 6.24
CA ASN A 133 2.85 -17.19 7.31
C ASN A 133 4.30 -16.72 7.08
N ASN A 134 4.80 -15.85 7.96
CA ASN A 134 6.14 -15.26 7.81
C ASN A 134 7.29 -16.03 8.49
N ASN A 135 7.14 -17.32 8.80
CA ASN A 135 8.23 -18.11 9.39
C ASN A 135 9.43 -18.22 8.45
N GLY A 136 9.19 -18.34 7.14
CA GLY A 136 10.22 -18.36 6.10
C GLY A 136 10.78 -16.98 5.71
N LYS A 137 10.31 -15.90 6.34
CA LYS A 137 10.75 -14.51 6.10
C LYS A 137 10.47 -14.00 4.68
N MET A 138 9.40 -14.52 4.06
CA MET A 138 8.94 -14.09 2.74
C MET A 138 8.60 -12.59 2.71
N LEU A 139 8.01 -12.06 3.79
CA LEU A 139 7.67 -10.64 3.91
C LEU A 139 8.90 -9.74 3.75
N GLN A 140 10.01 -10.08 4.42
CA GLN A 140 11.26 -9.34 4.37
C GLN A 140 11.84 -9.29 2.95
N LEU A 141 11.81 -10.42 2.23
CA LEU A 141 12.30 -10.49 0.86
C LEU A 141 11.45 -9.63 -0.09
N ILE A 142 10.13 -9.71 0.02
CA ILE A 142 9.20 -8.91 -0.79
C ILE A 142 9.37 -7.42 -0.48
N LEU A 143 9.43 -7.05 0.80
CA LEU A 143 9.65 -5.67 1.24
C LEU A 143 10.97 -5.10 0.71
N TYR A 144 12.05 -5.90 0.72
CA TYR A 144 13.34 -5.47 0.18
C TYR A 144 13.24 -5.12 -1.31
N LEU A 145 12.56 -5.96 -2.11
CA LEU A 145 12.35 -5.64 -3.53
C LEU A 145 11.48 -4.39 -3.71
N ARG A 146 10.41 -4.23 -2.92
CA ARG A 146 9.59 -3.02 -2.97
C ARG A 146 10.41 -1.76 -2.66
N ALA A 147 11.23 -1.82 -1.61
CA ALA A 147 12.11 -0.73 -1.23
C ALA A 147 13.07 -0.38 -2.38
N GLY A 148 13.68 -1.39 -3.01
CA GLY A 148 14.60 -1.16 -4.13
C GLY A 148 13.95 -0.56 -5.37
N TYR A 149 12.73 -0.98 -5.75
CA TYR A 149 11.98 -0.32 -6.83
C TYR A 149 11.58 1.11 -6.47
N PHE A 150 11.09 1.32 -5.24
CA PHE A 150 10.71 2.65 -4.77
C PHE A 150 11.91 3.61 -4.76
N ILE A 151 13.03 3.21 -4.17
CA ILE A 151 14.23 4.05 -4.11
C ILE A 151 14.78 4.32 -5.51
N GLN A 152 14.85 3.31 -6.38
CA GLN A 152 15.34 3.49 -7.75
C GLN A 152 14.52 4.51 -8.54
N TRP A 153 13.20 4.52 -8.35
CA TRP A 153 12.31 5.50 -8.98
C TRP A 153 12.66 6.96 -8.60
N TYR A 154 13.02 7.20 -7.34
CA TYR A 154 13.35 8.55 -6.84
C TYR A 154 14.84 8.88 -6.87
N ASN A 155 15.71 7.90 -7.10
CA ASN A 155 17.15 8.02 -6.98
C ASN A 155 17.87 7.44 -8.21
N PRO A 156 18.26 8.29 -9.19
CA PRO A 156 18.93 7.82 -10.39
C PRO A 156 20.32 7.22 -10.14
N GLU A 157 20.95 7.48 -8.98
CA GLU A 157 22.26 6.91 -8.64
C GLU A 157 22.22 5.39 -8.47
N VAL A 158 21.04 4.81 -8.23
CA VAL A 158 20.86 3.35 -8.17
C VAL A 158 21.15 2.68 -9.52
N GLY A 159 20.94 3.42 -10.61
CA GLY A 159 20.99 2.89 -11.97
C GLY A 159 19.68 2.24 -12.41
N ASP A 160 19.67 1.76 -13.64
CA ASP A 160 18.50 1.13 -14.23
C ASP A 160 18.40 -0.35 -13.84
N TYR A 161 17.16 -0.83 -13.70
CA TYR A 161 16.88 -2.26 -13.65
C TYR A 161 16.47 -2.73 -15.05
N GLY A 162 17.12 -3.78 -15.52
CA GLY A 162 16.95 -4.30 -16.87
C GLY A 162 16.46 -5.74 -16.90
N LEU A 163 16.74 -6.38 -18.03
CA LEU A 163 16.33 -7.75 -18.32
C LEU A 163 16.79 -8.78 -17.27
N PRO A 164 17.98 -8.69 -16.65
CA PRO A 164 18.37 -9.59 -15.57
C PRO A 164 17.36 -9.62 -14.42
N LEU A 165 16.92 -8.45 -13.94
CA LEU A 165 15.92 -8.40 -12.87
C LEU A 165 14.55 -8.86 -13.34
N THR A 166 14.09 -8.45 -14.52
CA THR A 166 12.82 -8.93 -15.10
C THR A 166 12.78 -10.45 -15.20
N ASN A 167 13.87 -11.08 -15.66
CA ASN A 167 13.97 -12.53 -15.77
C ASN A 167 13.99 -13.25 -14.43
N ALA A 168 14.46 -12.60 -13.36
CA ALA A 168 14.48 -13.16 -12.02
C ALA A 168 13.14 -12.97 -11.29
N ILE A 169 12.49 -11.80 -11.42
CA ILE A 169 11.29 -11.48 -10.64
C ILE A 169 10.05 -12.20 -11.16
N ARG A 170 9.87 -12.36 -12.48
CA ARG A 170 8.71 -13.06 -13.05
C ARG A 170 8.52 -14.49 -12.55
N PRO A 171 9.52 -15.39 -12.61
CA PRO A 171 9.37 -16.72 -12.06
C PRO A 171 9.16 -16.71 -10.54
N ALA A 172 9.74 -15.75 -9.81
CA ALA A 172 9.54 -15.61 -8.37
C ALA A 172 8.07 -15.27 -8.03
N LEU A 173 7.49 -14.28 -8.72
CA LEU A 173 6.08 -13.91 -8.56
C LEU A 173 5.15 -15.07 -8.90
N ASN A 174 5.41 -15.74 -10.02
CA ASN A 174 4.63 -16.90 -10.46
C ASN A 174 4.70 -18.07 -9.47
N ALA A 175 5.89 -18.40 -8.98
CA ALA A 175 6.08 -19.49 -8.03
C ALA A 175 5.38 -19.21 -6.69
N PHE A 176 5.46 -17.97 -6.20
CA PHE A 176 4.76 -17.59 -4.97
C PHE A 176 3.23 -17.67 -5.13
N ALA A 177 2.70 -17.16 -6.25
CA ALA A 177 1.27 -17.22 -6.55
C ALA A 177 0.74 -18.65 -6.79
N ALA A 178 1.62 -19.58 -7.22
CA ALA A 178 1.27 -20.98 -7.46
C ALA A 178 1.29 -21.86 -6.19
N ASN A 179 1.82 -21.36 -5.07
CA ASN A 179 1.83 -22.12 -3.81
C ASN A 179 0.40 -22.30 -3.26
N SER A 180 0.08 -23.47 -2.71
CA SER A 180 -1.26 -23.76 -2.16
C SER A 180 -1.67 -22.82 -1.01
N HIS A 181 -0.71 -22.37 -0.21
CA HIS A 181 -0.91 -21.41 0.88
C HIS A 181 -1.08 -19.95 0.40
N PHE A 182 -0.98 -19.67 -0.90
CA PHE A 182 -1.32 -18.35 -1.47
C PHE A 182 -2.82 -18.04 -1.37
N GLN A 183 -3.64 -19.03 -1.00
CA GLN A 183 -5.08 -18.91 -0.82
C GLN A 183 -5.50 -18.87 0.66
N ASP A 184 -4.54 -18.93 1.59
CA ASP A 184 -4.85 -18.90 3.01
C ASP A 184 -5.51 -17.57 3.40
N VAL A 185 -6.53 -17.61 4.26
CA VAL A 185 -7.26 -16.41 4.71
C VAL A 185 -6.97 -16.19 6.19
N ASN A 186 -5.90 -15.43 6.48
CA ASN A 186 -5.49 -15.05 7.82
C ASN A 186 -4.61 -13.78 7.78
N ASP A 187 -4.39 -13.12 8.92
CA ASP A 187 -3.64 -11.86 8.95
C ASP A 187 -2.15 -12.01 8.57
N SER A 188 -1.51 -13.14 8.93
CA SER A 188 -0.09 -13.40 8.63
C SER A 188 0.17 -13.57 7.13
N HIS A 189 -0.73 -14.26 6.42
CA HIS A 189 -0.69 -14.31 4.97
C HIS A 189 -1.08 -12.96 4.37
N GLY A 190 -2.13 -12.32 4.89
CA GLY A 190 -2.64 -11.05 4.36
C GLY A 190 -1.62 -9.92 4.35
N GLU A 191 -0.74 -9.85 5.35
CA GLU A 191 0.37 -8.88 5.35
C GLU A 191 1.33 -9.12 4.17
N ILE A 192 1.72 -10.38 3.96
CA ILE A 192 2.59 -10.78 2.84
C ILE A 192 1.91 -10.53 1.50
N LEU A 193 0.63 -10.87 1.39
CA LEU A 193 -0.15 -10.69 0.16
C LEU A 193 -0.31 -9.20 -0.20
N ALA A 194 -0.52 -8.32 0.78
CA ALA A 194 -0.64 -6.88 0.53
C ALA A 194 0.66 -6.29 -0.02
N GLU A 195 1.80 -6.70 0.56
CA GLU A 195 3.12 -6.30 0.07
C GLU A 195 3.40 -6.91 -1.31
N PHE A 196 3.06 -8.18 -1.53
CA PHE A 196 3.18 -8.85 -2.83
C PHE A 196 2.41 -8.12 -3.94
N VAL A 197 1.14 -7.76 -3.70
CA VAL A 197 0.32 -7.02 -4.68
C VAL A 197 0.96 -5.67 -5.02
N THR A 198 1.54 -5.00 -4.03
CA THR A 198 2.24 -3.73 -4.27
C THR A 198 3.55 -3.94 -5.02
N LEU A 199 4.25 -5.06 -4.78
CA LEU A 199 5.47 -5.40 -5.52
C LEU A 199 5.19 -5.61 -7.00
N ILE A 200 4.06 -6.25 -7.36
CA ILE A 200 3.64 -6.40 -8.77
C ILE A 200 3.61 -5.03 -9.46
N ASP A 201 2.97 -4.05 -8.83
CA ASP A 201 2.89 -2.69 -9.36
C ASP A 201 4.26 -1.99 -9.39
N SER A 202 5.03 -2.10 -8.30
CA SER A 202 6.35 -1.47 -8.16
C SER A 202 7.33 -1.98 -9.22
N ALA A 203 7.22 -3.26 -9.61
CA ALA A 203 8.05 -3.88 -10.62
C ALA A 203 7.53 -3.68 -12.06
N GLY A 204 6.36 -3.05 -12.24
CA GLY A 204 5.72 -2.93 -13.56
C GLY A 204 5.23 -4.26 -14.14
N GLU A 205 4.98 -5.26 -13.30
CA GLU A 205 4.57 -6.61 -13.70
C GLU A 205 3.05 -6.76 -13.80
N ASN A 206 2.32 -5.64 -13.93
CA ASN A 206 0.85 -5.58 -13.97
C ASN A 206 0.28 -6.52 -15.05
N THR A 207 0.87 -6.51 -16.26
CA THR A 207 0.42 -7.35 -17.39
C THR A 207 0.75 -8.82 -17.16
N SER A 208 1.98 -9.14 -16.74
CA SER A 208 2.41 -10.53 -16.56
C SER A 208 1.65 -11.23 -15.43
N GLN A 209 1.18 -10.47 -14.43
CA GLN A 209 0.44 -10.96 -13.28
C GLN A 209 -1.08 -10.80 -13.38
N ILE A 210 -1.62 -10.46 -14.55
CA ILE A 210 -3.06 -10.20 -14.71
C ILE A 210 -3.94 -11.36 -14.22
N GLY A 211 -3.51 -12.61 -14.47
CA GLY A 211 -4.20 -13.81 -13.98
C GLY A 211 -4.19 -13.91 -12.45
N THR A 212 -3.05 -13.63 -11.82
CA THR A 212 -2.91 -13.58 -10.35
C THR A 212 -3.82 -12.52 -9.74
N ILE A 213 -3.82 -11.32 -10.32
CA ILE A 213 -4.61 -10.17 -9.87
C ILE A 213 -6.11 -10.46 -9.98
N LYS A 214 -6.55 -11.01 -11.13
CA LYS A 214 -7.94 -11.46 -11.31
C LYS A 214 -8.30 -12.53 -10.28
N GLY A 215 -7.44 -13.51 -10.06
CA GLY A 215 -7.65 -14.57 -9.08
C GLY A 215 -7.82 -14.07 -7.65
N ILE A 216 -7.10 -13.01 -7.24
CA ILE A 216 -7.28 -12.39 -5.92
C ILE A 216 -8.68 -11.78 -5.79
N LEU A 217 -9.17 -11.09 -6.84
CA LEU A 217 -10.52 -10.52 -6.84
C LEU A 217 -11.61 -11.61 -6.85
N ASP A 218 -11.45 -12.64 -7.67
CA ASP A 218 -12.42 -13.74 -7.80
C ASP A 218 -12.62 -14.50 -6.48
N ARG A 219 -11.60 -14.57 -5.62
CA ARG A 219 -11.65 -15.28 -4.34
C ARG A 219 -12.22 -14.46 -3.18
N TYR A 220 -12.39 -13.14 -3.36
CA TYR A 220 -12.88 -12.30 -2.27
C TYR A 220 -14.31 -12.70 -1.87
N ASP A 221 -14.48 -13.07 -0.60
CA ASP A 221 -15.77 -13.41 -0.02
C ASP A 221 -15.87 -12.98 1.46
N ALA A 222 -16.96 -13.39 2.14
CA ALA A 222 -17.21 -13.01 3.52
C ALA A 222 -16.16 -13.50 4.52
N SER A 223 -15.36 -14.52 4.20
CA SER A 223 -14.29 -15.02 5.06
C SER A 223 -13.16 -13.99 5.26
N TYR A 224 -13.01 -13.04 4.32
CA TYR A 224 -12.00 -11.99 4.38
C TYR A 224 -12.36 -10.88 5.36
N HIS A 225 -13.64 -10.74 5.73
CA HIS A 225 -14.15 -9.56 6.43
C HIS A 225 -13.50 -9.32 7.80
N ALA A 226 -13.10 -10.39 8.49
CA ALA A 226 -12.45 -10.35 9.79
C ALA A 226 -10.98 -9.92 9.73
N TYR A 227 -10.33 -9.98 8.57
CA TYR A 227 -8.89 -9.79 8.42
C TYR A 227 -8.59 -8.50 7.67
N TRP A 228 -8.02 -7.51 8.36
CA TRP A 228 -7.76 -6.20 7.76
C TRP A 228 -6.70 -6.27 6.67
N THR A 229 -5.65 -7.07 6.86
CA THR A 229 -4.55 -7.18 5.88
C THR A 229 -4.99 -7.92 4.62
N MET A 230 -5.85 -8.93 4.73
CA MET A 230 -6.47 -9.58 3.56
C MET A 230 -7.31 -8.60 2.73
N LYS A 231 -8.16 -7.79 3.39
CA LYS A 231 -8.92 -6.74 2.70
C LYS A 231 -8.01 -5.69 2.08
N SER A 232 -6.91 -5.33 2.76
CA SER A 232 -5.92 -4.39 2.25
C SER A 232 -5.24 -4.91 0.99
N ALA A 233 -4.91 -6.20 0.95
CA ALA A 233 -4.33 -6.84 -0.23
C ALA A 233 -5.30 -6.83 -1.43
N VAL A 234 -6.56 -7.20 -1.20
CA VAL A 234 -7.60 -7.15 -2.25
C VAL A 234 -7.83 -5.71 -2.72
N ASN A 235 -7.84 -4.73 -1.81
CA ASN A 235 -7.96 -3.33 -2.20
C ASN A 235 -6.76 -2.83 -3.01
N GLY A 236 -5.55 -3.31 -2.71
CA GLY A 236 -4.32 -2.97 -3.44
C GLY A 236 -4.37 -3.34 -4.92
N VAL A 237 -5.14 -4.37 -5.29
CA VAL A 237 -5.34 -4.77 -6.69
C VAL A 237 -5.85 -3.61 -7.55
N PHE A 238 -6.73 -2.75 -7.02
CA PHE A 238 -7.25 -1.63 -7.78
C PHE A 238 -6.16 -0.63 -8.19
N THR A 239 -5.10 -0.47 -7.39
CA THR A 239 -3.93 0.33 -7.78
C THR A 239 -3.18 -0.32 -8.94
N VAL A 240 -2.99 -1.65 -8.90
CA VAL A 240 -2.33 -2.40 -9.98
C VAL A 240 -3.13 -2.28 -11.29
N LEU A 241 -4.45 -2.42 -11.22
CA LEU A 241 -5.32 -2.27 -12.39
C LEU A 241 -5.31 -0.83 -12.93
N PHE A 242 -5.40 0.15 -12.04
CA PHE A 242 -5.36 1.57 -12.40
C PHE A 242 -4.04 1.90 -13.09
N ARG A 243 -2.89 1.58 -12.51
CA ARG A 243 -1.59 1.87 -13.13
C ARG A 243 -1.34 1.05 -14.38
N GLY A 244 -1.86 -0.17 -14.45
CA GLY A 244 -1.80 -1.03 -15.63
C GLY A 244 -2.33 -0.37 -16.89
N HIS A 245 -3.33 0.52 -16.82
CA HIS A 245 -3.87 1.18 -18.03
C HIS A 245 -2.85 2.05 -18.78
N TYR A 246 -1.75 2.45 -18.13
CA TYR A 246 -0.69 3.22 -18.78
C TYR A 246 0.18 2.33 -19.68
N LEU A 247 0.14 1.01 -19.50
CA LEU A 247 0.95 0.04 -20.24
C LEU A 247 0.22 -0.48 -21.48
N ASP A 248 0.88 -0.44 -22.64
CA ASP A 248 0.31 -0.84 -23.92
C ASP A 248 -0.08 -2.33 -23.94
N ASP A 249 0.78 -3.18 -23.39
CA ASP A 249 0.57 -4.63 -23.30
C ASP A 249 -0.58 -4.99 -22.34
N PHE A 250 -0.71 -4.26 -21.23
CA PHE A 250 -1.84 -4.41 -20.32
C PHE A 250 -3.15 -4.07 -21.01
N ARG A 251 -3.21 -2.92 -21.72
CA ARG A 251 -4.40 -2.52 -22.47
C ARG A 251 -4.78 -3.55 -23.52
N ALA A 252 -3.80 -4.11 -24.24
CA ALA A 252 -4.04 -5.18 -25.19
C ALA A 252 -4.56 -6.47 -24.53
N ALA A 253 -4.05 -6.81 -23.33
CA ALA A 253 -4.47 -8.01 -22.61
C ALA A 253 -5.89 -7.94 -22.01
N VAL A 254 -6.43 -6.74 -21.76
CA VAL A 254 -7.78 -6.54 -21.17
C VAL A 254 -8.86 -6.17 -22.18
N GLN A 255 -8.50 -5.88 -23.43
CA GLN A 255 -9.47 -5.65 -24.49
C GLN A 255 -10.06 -6.98 -24.95
N VAL A 256 -11.38 -7.10 -24.87
CA VAL A 256 -12.18 -8.28 -25.29
C VAL A 256 -12.99 -7.91 -26.53
#